data_AF-A0A971V820-F1
#
_entry.id   AF-A0A971V820-F1
#
_cell.length_a   1.000
_cell.length_b   1.000
_cell.length_c   1.000
_cell.angle_alpha   90.00
_cell.angle_beta   90.00
_cell.angle_gamma   90.00
#
_symmetry.space_group_name_H-M   'P 1'
#
loop_
_entity.id
_entity.type
_entity.pdbx_description
1 polymer ?
#
loop_
_entity_poly.entity_id
_entity_poly.type
_entity_poly.pdbx_seq_one_letter_code
_entity_poly.pdbx_strand_id
1 'polypeptide(L)'
;MVKKIGSLIPGILFSCIVAIVAIFLSSLIPGDIIGATVMALLVGMALNPVLNRYEQLNDGVNFASKMILRIGIILMGVNLNLSEVF
;
A
#
# COMPACT_ATOMS: atom_id res chain seq x y z
N MET A 1 -16.48 19.82 10.03
CA MET A 1 -16.26 18.36 10.18
C MET A 1 -15.93 17.63 8.86
N VAL A 2 -16.26 18.18 7.68
CA VAL A 2 -16.06 17.53 6.35
C VAL A 2 -14.61 17.60 5.80
N LYS A 3 -13.75 18.50 6.29
CA LYS A 3 -12.36 18.68 5.79
C LYS A 3 -11.40 17.51 6.08
N LYS A 4 -11.72 16.59 6.99
CA LYS A 4 -10.81 15.49 7.39
C LYS A 4 -10.77 14.33 6.39
N ILE A 5 -11.87 14.09 5.65
CA ILE A 5 -11.94 12.99 4.66
C ILE A 5 -11.25 13.36 3.35
N GLY A 6 -11.35 14.62 2.91
CA GLY A 6 -10.59 15.13 1.77
C GLY A 6 -9.06 15.08 1.96
N SER A 7 -8.61 14.96 3.21
CA SER A 7 -7.19 14.91 3.59
C SER A 7 -6.60 13.48 3.68
N LEU A 8 -7.43 12.43 3.63
CA LEU A 8 -6.97 11.03 3.63
C LEU A 8 -6.68 10.51 2.22
N ILE A 9 -7.44 11.04 1.24
CA ILE A 9 -7.30 10.79 -0.19
C ILE A 9 -5.86 10.98 -0.68
N PRO A 10 -5.13 12.08 -0.35
CA PRO A 10 -3.76 12.24 -0.82
C PRO A 10 -2.82 11.15 -0.30
N GLY A 11 -2.98 10.65 0.93
CA GLY A 11 -2.13 9.59 1.47
C GLY A 11 -2.38 8.22 0.83
N ILE A 12 -3.64 7.89 0.53
CA ILE A 12 -4.00 6.67 -0.21
C ILE A 12 -3.50 6.76 -1.65
N LEU A 13 -3.72 7.90 -2.32
CA LEU A 13 -3.28 8.11 -3.69
C LEU A 13 -1.75 8.06 -3.79
N PHE A 14 -1.04 8.63 -2.81
CA PHE A 14 0.41 8.54 -2.71
C PHE A 14 0.85 7.08 -2.58
N SER A 15 0.23 6.31 -1.68
CA SER A 15 0.53 4.87 -1.50
C SER A 15 0.29 4.06 -2.78
N CYS A 16 -0.79 4.34 -3.52
CA CYS A 16 -1.04 3.74 -4.84
C CYS A 16 0.06 4.09 -5.86
N ILE A 17 0.49 5.36 -5.92
CA ILE A 17 1.57 5.78 -6.82
C ILE A 17 2.87 5.06 -6.44
N VAL A 18 3.21 4.97 -5.15
CA VAL A 18 4.37 4.22 -4.66
C VAL A 18 4.30 2.76 -5.09
N ALA A 19 3.15 2.11 -4.94
CA ALA A 19 2.96 0.72 -5.34
C ALA A 19 3.15 0.52 -6.86
N ILE A 20 2.58 1.41 -7.69
CA ILE A 20 2.74 1.35 -9.15
C ILE A 20 4.21 1.52 -9.55
N VAL A 21 4.89 2.52 -8.99
CA VAL A 21 6.31 2.76 -9.25
C VAL A 21 7.15 1.56 -8.82
N ALA A 22 6.86 0.97 -7.66
CA ALA A 22 7.57 -0.19 -7.16
C ALA A 22 7.36 -1.44 -8.04
N ILE A 23 6.14 -1.70 -8.52
CA ILE A 23 5.83 -2.83 -9.41
C ILE A 23 6.52 -2.64 -10.76
N PHE A 24 6.47 -1.41 -11.30
CA PHE A 24 7.12 -1.08 -12.56
C PHE A 24 8.63 -1.26 -12.45
N LEU A 25 9.22 -0.78 -11.35
CA LEU A 25 10.65 -0.90 -11.08
C LEU A 25 11.06 -2.35 -10.79
N SER A 26 10.22 -3.15 -10.11
CA SER A 26 10.49 -4.58 -9.90
C SER A 26 10.43 -5.38 -11.19
N SER A 27 9.52 -5.03 -12.11
CA SER A 27 9.38 -5.70 -13.41
C SER A 27 10.58 -5.42 -14.34
N LEU A 28 11.22 -4.25 -14.19
CA LEU A 28 12.41 -3.85 -14.95
C LEU A 28 13.70 -4.55 -14.47
N ILE A 29 13.69 -5.18 -13.29
CA ILE A 29 14.84 -5.87 -12.72
C ILE A 29 14.63 -7.38 -12.96
N PRO A 30 15.29 -8.00 -13.96
CA PRO A 30 15.16 -9.41 -14.27
C PRO A 30 16.04 -10.23 -13.32
N GLY A 31 15.65 -10.23 -12.05
CA GLY A 31 16.29 -10.98 -10.99
C GLY A 31 15.23 -11.44 -10.00
N ASP A 32 14.72 -12.65 -10.20
CA ASP A 32 13.74 -13.40 -9.38
C ASP A 32 14.12 -13.52 -7.88
N ILE A 33 15.19 -12.87 -7.46
CA ILE A 33 15.72 -12.82 -6.10
C ILE A 33 14.99 -11.76 -5.27
N ILE A 34 14.53 -10.67 -5.90
CA ILE A 34 13.89 -9.54 -5.23
C ILE A 34 12.42 -9.53 -5.59
N GLY A 35 11.58 -10.09 -4.72
CA GLY A 35 10.13 -10.04 -4.89
C GLY A 35 9.61 -8.59 -4.94
N ALA A 36 8.49 -8.38 -5.64
CA ALA A 36 7.84 -7.06 -5.78
C ALA A 36 7.58 -6.39 -4.41
N THR A 37 7.39 -7.17 -3.35
CA THR A 37 7.24 -6.71 -1.96
C THR A 37 8.50 -6.02 -1.42
N VAL A 38 9.70 -6.54 -1.74
CA VAL A 38 10.97 -5.95 -1.30
C VAL A 38 11.22 -4.64 -2.04
N MET A 39 10.93 -4.57 -3.34
CA MET A 39 11.01 -3.32 -4.11
C MET A 39 10.02 -2.28 -3.59
N ALA A 40 8.78 -2.68 -3.28
CA ALA A 40 7.79 -1.79 -2.66
C ALA A 40 8.25 -1.24 -1.30
N LEU A 41 8.90 -2.08 -0.49
CA LEU A 41 9.47 -1.66 0.78
C LEU A 41 10.62 -0.67 0.61
N LEU A 42 11.53 -0.93 -0.33
CA LEU A 42 12.66 -0.02 -0.61
C LEU A 42 12.19 1.34 -1.11
N VAL A 43 11.25 1.38 -2.06
CA VAL A 43 10.68 2.63 -2.57
C VAL A 43 9.89 3.35 -1.46
N GLY A 44 9.13 2.61 -0.65
CA GLY A 44 8.43 3.17 0.52
C GLY A 44 9.37 3.79 1.54
N MET A 45 10.49 3.13 1.87
CA MET A 45 11.53 3.67 2.75
C MET A 45 12.21 4.91 2.17
N ALA A 46 12.49 4.93 0.87
CA ALA A 46 13.05 6.11 0.20
C ALA A 46 12.10 7.31 0.22
N LEU A 47 10.78 7.07 0.23
CA LEU A 47 9.74 8.10 0.27
C LEU A 47 9.32 8.49 1.71
N ASN A 48 9.84 7.80 2.73
CA ASN A 48 9.59 8.11 4.14
C ASN A 48 9.84 9.58 4.56
N PRO A 49 10.90 10.28 4.11
CA PRO A 49 11.09 11.71 4.44
C PRO A 49 10.01 12.63 3.85
N VAL A 50 9.40 12.25 2.72
CA VAL A 50 8.28 12.99 2.12
C VAL A 50 7.00 12.75 2.91
N LEU A 51 6.77 11.50 3.34
CA LEU A 51 5.66 11.13 4.21
C LEU A 51 5.72 11.84 5.57
N ASN A 52 6.90 11.94 6.16
CA ASN A 52 7.10 12.59 7.45
C ASN A 52 6.95 14.13 7.39
N ARG A 53 7.05 14.73 6.20
CA ARG A 53 6.87 16.17 5.98
C ARG A 53 5.39 16.59 5.90
N TYR A 54 4.48 15.64 5.62
CA TYR A 54 3.05 15.92 5.51
C TYR A 54 2.27 14.98 6.44
N GLU A 55 1.81 15.48 7.61
CA GLU A 55 0.97 14.71 8.57
C GLU A 55 -0.22 14.01 7.91
N GLN A 56 -0.78 14.62 6.86
CA GLN A 56 -1.93 14.12 6.11
C GLN A 56 -1.60 12.86 5.29
N LEU A 57 -0.36 12.74 4.80
CA LEU A 57 0.12 11.51 4.15
C LEU A 57 0.32 10.39 5.18
N ASN A 58 0.82 10.74 6.36
CA ASN A 58 1.03 9.79 7.44
C ASN A 58 -0.30 9.21 7.96
N ASP A 59 -1.32 10.06 8.12
CA ASP A 59 -2.68 9.63 8.46
C ASP A 59 -3.30 8.70 7.39
N GLY A 60 -3.07 9.01 6.10
CA GLY A 60 -3.57 8.18 4.99
C GLY A 60 -2.86 6.82 4.87
N VAL A 61 -1.55 6.76 5.09
CA VAL A 61 -0.78 5.50 5.14
C VAL A 61 -1.21 4.64 6.33
N ASN A 62 -1.38 5.25 7.51
CA ASN A 62 -1.84 4.54 8.70
C ASN A 62 -3.28 4.00 8.54
N PHE A 63 -4.15 4.77 7.87
CA PHE A 63 -5.48 4.32 7.48
C PHE A 63 -5.42 3.11 6.53
N ALA A 64 -4.55 3.16 5.52
CA ALA A 64 -4.33 2.03 4.61
C ALA A 64 -3.86 0.77 5.36
N SER A 65 -2.86 0.88 6.23
CA SER A 65 -2.34 -0.26 7.00
C SER A 65 -3.37 -0.90 7.94
N LYS A 66 -4.39 -0.17 8.40
CA LYS A 66 -5.41 -0.70 9.32
C LYS A 66 -6.69 -1.15 8.63
N MET A 67 -7.22 -0.34 7.73
CA MET A 67 -8.51 -0.61 7.09
C MET A 67 -8.34 -1.45 5.82
N ILE A 68 -7.47 -1.02 4.89
CA ILE A 68 -7.26 -1.71 3.60
C ILE A 68 -6.66 -3.09 3.83
N LEU A 69 -5.65 -3.17 4.72
CA LEU A 69 -5.04 -4.45 5.08
C LEU A 69 -6.06 -5.42 5.69
N ARG A 70 -6.90 -4.93 6.61
CA ARG A 70 -7.94 -5.75 7.26
C ARG A 70 -8.98 -6.25 6.26
N ILE A 71 -9.44 -5.38 5.36
CA ILE A 71 -10.37 -5.78 4.30
C ILE A 71 -9.74 -6.85 3.40
N GLY A 72 -8.47 -6.68 3.02
CA GLY A 72 -7.72 -7.66 2.23
C GLY A 72 -7.65 -9.03 2.92
N ILE A 73 -7.33 -9.08 4.21
CA ILE A 73 -7.27 -10.33 4.97
C ILE A 73 -8.66 -10.99 5.09
N ILE A 74 -9.72 -10.20 5.31
CA ILE A 74 -11.10 -10.73 5.36
C ILE A 74 -11.50 -11.35 4.02
N LEU A 75 -11.25 -10.64 2.91
CA LEU A 75 -11.52 -11.13 1.55
C LEU A 75 -10.71 -12.38 1.23
N MET A 76 -9.43 -12.42 1.62
CA MET A 76 -8.56 -13.58 1.44
C MET A 76 -9.08 -14.78 2.23
N GLY A 77 -9.50 -14.60 3.49
CA GLY A 77 -10.09 -15.68 4.29
C GLY A 77 -11.41 -16.22 3.72
N VAL A 78 -12.24 -15.35 3.14
CA VAL A 78 -13.44 -15.75 2.39
C VAL A 78 -13.06 -16.52 1.13
N ASN A 79 -12.05 -16.08 0.37
CA ASN A 79 -11.57 -16.77 -0.82
C ASN A 79 -11.09 -18.19 -0.51
N LEU A 80 -10.34 -18.37 0.59
CA LEU A 80 -9.90 -19.69 1.06
C LEU A 80 -11.08 -20.58 1.44
N ASN A 81 -12.06 -20.08 2.20
CA ASN A 81 -13.27 -20.84 2.56
C ASN A 81 -14.09 -21.25 1.33
N LEU A 82 -14.20 -20.38 0.32
CA LEU A 82 -14.90 -20.72 -0.91
C LEU A 82 -14.12 -21.75 -1.74
N SER A 83 -12.79 -21.65 -1.80
CA SER A 83 -11.96 -22.61 -2.55
C SER A 83 -11.84 -23.99 -1.88
N GLU A 84 -12.10 -24.10 -0.58
CA GLU A 84 -12.00 -25.37 0.16
C GLU A 84 -13.33 -26.15 0.16
N VAL A 85 -14.44 -25.46 -0.11
CA VAL A 85 -15.81 -26.03 -0.07
C VAL A 85 -16.35 -26.39 -1.47
N PHE A 86 -15.76 -25.83 -2.54
CA PHE A 86 -16.02 -26.21 -3.94
C PHE A 86 -14.89 -27.08 -4.49
#